data_AF-T1CMD1-F1
#
_entry.id   AF-T1CMD1-F1
#
_cell.length_a   1.000
_cell.length_b   1.000
_cell.length_c   1.000
_cell.angle_alpha   90.00
_cell.angle_beta   90.00
_cell.angle_gamma   90.00
#
_symmetry.space_group_name_H-M   'P 1'
#
loop_
_entity.id
_entity.type
_entity.pdbx_description
1 polymer ?
#
loop_
_entity_poly.entity_id
_entity_poly.type
_entity_poly.pdbx_seq_one_letter_code
_entity_poly.pdbx_strand_id
1 'polypeptide(L)'
;MVARMGPGYMSYVYRRKAGDRVYLEERESYRAKGKVRNRFVRYLGVEGETPGVPRRELDRVFHGDSRRVGAVRLLWEIAEDLRFRETINQIAGRRSSSELPSPGTYLTAWAINRV
;
A
#
# COMPACT_ATOMS: atom_id res chain seq x y z
N MET A 1 -29.24 12.15 -10.29
CA MET A 1 -29.70 11.75 -11.63
C MET A 1 -28.70 10.76 -12.21
N VAL A 2 -29.06 9.48 -12.23
CA VAL A 2 -28.25 8.42 -12.85
C VAL A 2 -28.40 8.58 -14.36
N ALA A 3 -27.36 9.10 -15.03
CA ALA A 3 -27.37 9.24 -16.47
C ALA A 3 -27.31 7.85 -17.09
N ARG A 4 -28.42 7.47 -17.75
CA ARG A 4 -28.57 6.22 -18.50
C ARG A 4 -27.39 6.03 -19.46
N MET A 5 -26.77 4.86 -19.36
CA MET A 5 -25.69 4.38 -20.22
C MET A 5 -26.28 3.95 -21.56
N GLY A 6 -26.07 4.75 -22.61
CA GLY A 6 -26.54 4.50 -23.99
C GLY A 6 -25.39 4.04 -24.91
N PRO A 7 -25.71 3.37 -26.04
CA PRO A 7 -24.78 2.56 -26.82
C PRO A 7 -23.93 3.44 -27.76
N GLY A 8 -22.60 3.31 -27.70
CA GLY A 8 -21.70 3.96 -28.66
C GLY A 8 -20.39 4.51 -28.12
N TYR A 9 -19.88 3.95 -27.01
CA TYR A 9 -18.53 4.27 -26.54
C TYR A 9 -17.59 3.16 -26.97
N MET A 10 -16.68 3.50 -27.88
CA MET A 10 -15.66 2.58 -28.37
C MET A 10 -14.33 3.05 -27.77
N SER A 11 -13.79 2.27 -26.84
CA SER A 11 -12.43 2.46 -26.37
C SER A 11 -11.46 1.88 -27.40
N TYR A 12 -10.37 2.59 -27.65
CA TYR A 12 -9.33 2.17 -28.58
C TYR A 12 -7.95 2.50 -27.99
N VAL A 13 -6.95 1.72 -28.42
CA VAL A 13 -5.55 1.94 -28.05
C VAL A 13 -4.95 2.94 -29.03
N TYR A 14 -4.58 4.10 -28.53
CA TYR A 14 -3.87 5.13 -29.26
C TYR A 14 -2.36 4.96 -29.10
N ARG A 15 -1.65 4.94 -30.24
CA ARG A 15 -0.19 4.86 -30.30
C ARG A 15 0.38 6.28 -30.42
N ARG A 16 1.17 6.70 -29.44
CA ARG A 16 1.86 7.99 -29.44
C ARG A 16 3.37 7.77 -29.55
N LYS A 17 3.97 8.19 -30.66
CA LYS A 17 5.44 8.18 -30.81
C LYS A 17 6.04 9.41 -30.12
N ALA A 18 7.01 9.21 -29.24
CA ALA A 18 7.81 10.29 -28.66
C ALA A 18 9.28 9.87 -28.61
N GLY A 19 10.09 10.51 -29.45
CA GLY A 19 11.47 10.09 -29.69
C GLY A 19 11.53 8.68 -30.29
N ASP A 20 12.31 7.82 -29.65
CA ASP A 20 12.52 6.41 -30.03
C ASP A 20 11.51 5.43 -29.40
N ARG A 21 10.59 5.94 -28.57
CA ARG A 21 9.61 5.12 -27.84
C ARG A 21 8.19 5.34 -28.37
N VAL A 22 7.39 4.28 -28.33
CA VAL A 22 5.95 4.36 -28.63
C VAL A 22 5.15 4.06 -27.38
N TYR A 23 4.30 5.00 -27.01
CA TYR A 23 3.48 4.99 -25.80
C TYR A 23 2.06 4.56 -26.17
N LEU A 24 1.49 3.63 -25.42
CA LEU A 24 0.13 3.12 -25.61
C LEU A 24 -0.80 3.81 -24.60
N GLU A 25 -1.85 4.46 -25.10
CA GLU A 25 -2.88 5.11 -24.29
C GLU A 25 -4.25 4.51 -24.64
N GLU A 26 -5.08 4.22 -23.63
CA GLU A 26 -6.49 3.94 -23.87
C GLU A 26 -7.26 5.26 -23.99
N ARG A 27 -8.01 5.41 -25.08
CA ARG A 27 -8.86 6.56 -25.33
C ARG A 27 -10.28 6.12 -25.62
N GLU A 28 -11.24 6.91 -25.19
CA GLU A 28 -12.65 6.68 -25.42
C GLU A 28 -13.19 7.73 -26.39
N SER A 29 -13.92 7.26 -27.40
CA SER A 29 -14.67 8.14 -28.30
C SER A 29 -16.05 8.42 -27.71
N TYR A 30 -16.39 9.69 -27.54
CA TYR A 30 -17.72 10.13 -27.09
C TYR A 30 -18.28 11.21 -28.03
N ARG A 31 -19.60 11.26 -28.16
CA ARG A 31 -20.26 12.33 -28.93
C ARG A 31 -20.66 13.46 -28.00
N ALA A 32 -20.17 14.66 -28.30
CA ALA A 32 -20.58 15.89 -27.63
C ALA A 32 -21.05 16.89 -28.68
N LYS A 33 -22.29 17.38 -28.54
CA LYS A 33 -22.91 18.37 -29.44
C LYS A 33 -22.80 17.96 -30.93
N GLY A 34 -23.08 16.70 -31.24
CA GLY A 34 -23.03 16.15 -32.60
C GLY A 34 -21.63 15.90 -33.18
N LYS A 35 -20.55 16.22 -32.46
CA LYS A 35 -19.17 15.95 -32.88
C LYS A 35 -18.56 14.81 -32.05
N VAL A 36 -17.82 13.93 -32.71
CA VAL A 36 -17.01 12.91 -32.02
C VAL A 36 -15.81 13.59 -31.37
N ARG A 37 -15.61 13.32 -30.08
CA ARG A 37 -14.49 13.80 -29.27
C ARG A 37 -13.84 12.61 -28.61
N ASN A 38 -12.54 12.72 -28.36
CA ASN A 38 -11.75 11.68 -27.74
C ASN A 38 -11.34 12.12 -26.33
N ARG A 39 -11.50 11.24 -25.35
CA ARG A 39 -11.04 11.46 -23.97
C ARG A 39 -9.95 10.45 -23.64
N PHE A 40 -8.90 10.89 -22.95
CA PHE A 40 -7.90 10.01 -22.37
C PHE A 40 -8.50 9.24 -21.19
N VAL A 41 -8.36 7.90 -21.19
CA VAL A 41 -8.85 7.03 -20.13
C VAL A 41 -7.70 6.63 -19.21
N ARG A 42 -6.66 5.98 -19.75
CA ARG A 42 -5.48 5.55 -18.98
C ARG A 42 -4.28 5.26 -19.86
N TYR A 43 -3.11 5.20 -19.25
CA TYR A 43 -1.86 4.78 -19.88
C TYR A 43 -1.72 3.25 -19.81
N LEU A 44 -1.28 2.62 -20.91
CA LEU A 44 -1.16 1.16 -21.04
C LEU A 44 0.30 0.65 -21.06
N GLY A 45 1.29 1.54 -21.23
CA GLY A 45 2.71 1.17 -21.25
C GLY A 45 3.41 1.57 -22.56
N VAL A 46 4.68 1.17 -22.68
CA VAL A 46 5.49 1.36 -23.89
C VAL A 46 5.31 0.12 -24.79
N GLU A 47 5.11 0.34 -26.08
CA GLU A 47 5.02 -0.73 -27.08
C GLU A 47 6.32 -1.54 -27.11
N GLY A 48 6.22 -2.85 -26.85
CA GLY A 48 7.38 -3.76 -26.82
C GLY A 48 7.98 -4.02 -25.44
N GLU A 49 7.62 -3.24 -24.41
CA GLU A 49 7.91 -3.60 -23.02
C GLU A 49 6.80 -4.53 -22.50
N THR A 50 7.13 -5.78 -22.17
CA THR A 50 6.22 -6.63 -21.40
C THR A 50 5.93 -5.88 -20.10
N PRO A 51 4.66 -5.55 -19.78
CA PRO A 51 4.36 -4.92 -18.51
C PRO A 51 4.79 -5.90 -17.43
N GLY A 52 5.90 -5.59 -16.75
CA GLY A 52 6.27 -6.28 -15.53
C GLY A 52 5.05 -6.24 -14.63
N VAL A 53 4.66 -7.40 -14.07
CA VAL A 53 3.55 -7.53 -13.12
C VAL A 53 3.54 -6.29 -12.24
N PRO A 54 2.42 -5.54 -12.15
CA PRO A 54 2.42 -4.28 -11.42
C PRO A 54 2.81 -4.57 -9.98
N ARG A 55 4.09 -4.31 -9.65
CA ARG A 55 4.51 -4.21 -8.27
C ARG A 55 3.80 -2.97 -7.78
N ARG A 56 2.72 -3.21 -7.04
CA ARG A 56 2.03 -2.20 -6.24
C ARG A 56 3.01 -1.79 -5.14
N GLU A 57 4.07 -1.07 -5.50
CA GLU A 57 4.77 -0.25 -4.54
C GLU A 57 3.74 0.79 -4.12
N LEU A 58 3.15 0.55 -2.95
CA LEU A 58 2.43 1.58 -2.25
C LEU A 58 3.37 2.78 -2.22
N ASP A 59 2.88 3.87 -2.80
CA ASP A 59 3.49 5.18 -2.75
C ASP A 59 4.13 5.35 -1.36
N ARG A 60 5.39 5.79 -1.30
CA ARG A 60 6.06 6.03 -0.02
C ARG A 60 5.34 7.18 0.67
N VAL A 61 4.26 6.86 1.35
CA VAL A 61 3.56 7.79 2.17
C VAL A 61 4.48 8.05 3.36
N PHE A 62 5.01 9.27 3.42
CA PHE A 62 5.70 9.74 4.60
C PHE A 62 4.67 9.84 5.72
N HIS A 63 4.63 8.81 6.55
CA HIS A 63 3.79 8.77 7.73
C HIS A 63 4.53 9.39 8.90
N GLY A 64 3.95 10.42 9.50
CA GLY A 64 4.38 10.92 10.81
C GLY A 64 4.24 9.87 11.91
N ASP A 65 4.60 10.26 13.14
CA ASP A 65 4.71 9.42 14.33
C ASP A 65 3.50 8.50 14.61
N SER A 66 2.32 8.83 14.08
CA SER A 66 1.08 8.07 14.24
C SER A 66 1.13 6.62 13.73
N ARG A 67 1.88 6.29 12.65
CA ARG A 67 2.04 4.88 12.22
C ARG A 67 3.03 4.10 13.09
N ARG A 68 4.05 4.76 13.64
CA ARG A 68 5.00 4.12 14.56
C ARG A 68 4.30 3.68 15.83
N VAL A 69 3.43 4.53 16.38
CA VAL A 69 2.57 4.17 17.52
C VAL A 69 1.66 2.98 17.19
N GLY A 70 1.08 2.96 15.98
CA GLY A 70 0.26 1.83 15.52
C GLY A 70 1.06 0.53 15.35
N ALA A 71 2.27 0.60 14.79
CA ALA A 71 3.16 -0.55 14.62
C ALA A 71 3.66 -1.10 15.96
N VAL A 72 4.07 -0.21 16.88
CA VAL A 72 4.46 -0.57 18.25
C VAL A 72 3.29 -1.25 18.97
N ARG A 73 2.08 -0.71 18.83
CA ARG A 73 0.88 -1.32 19.42
C ARG A 73 0.60 -2.71 18.83
N LEU A 74 0.64 -2.86 17.52
CA LEU A 74 0.44 -4.17 16.86
C LEU A 74 1.48 -5.19 17.34
N LEU A 75 2.75 -4.82 17.36
CA LEU A 75 3.84 -5.69 17.82
C LEU A 75 3.69 -6.05 19.29
N TRP A 76 3.20 -5.12 20.11
CA TRP A 76 2.88 -5.38 21.51
C TRP A 76 1.77 -6.43 21.65
N GLU A 77 0.63 -6.25 20.96
CA GLU A 77 -0.48 -7.22 20.99
C GLU A 77 -0.04 -8.62 20.50
N ILE A 78 0.76 -8.69 19.44
CA ILE A 78 1.32 -9.98 18.98
C ILE A 78 2.20 -10.63 20.05
N ALA A 79 3.01 -9.84 20.76
CA ALA A 79 3.87 -10.35 21.83
C ALA A 79 3.06 -10.82 23.05
N GLU A 80 1.91 -10.20 23.33
CA GLU A 80 0.94 -10.64 24.33
C GLU A 80 0.30 -11.97 23.92
N ASP A 81 -0.22 -12.06 22.69
CA ASP A 81 -0.86 -13.27 22.14
C ASP A 81 0.08 -14.48 22.17
N LEU A 82 1.36 -14.27 21.84
CA LEU A 82 2.40 -15.30 21.87
C LEU A 82 3.01 -15.51 23.26
N ARG A 83 2.54 -14.79 24.29
CA ARG A 83 2.97 -14.90 25.69
C ARG A 83 4.47 -14.70 25.91
N PHE A 84 5.10 -13.84 25.11
CA PHE A 84 6.55 -13.62 25.18
C PHE A 84 7.00 -13.12 26.54
N ARG A 85 6.22 -12.22 27.16
CA ARG A 85 6.58 -11.67 28.48
C ARG A 85 6.59 -12.76 29.54
N GLU A 86 5.59 -13.64 29.54
CA GLU A 86 5.45 -14.74 30.49
C GLU A 86 6.58 -15.77 30.29
N THR A 87 6.90 -16.12 29.05
CA THR A 87 8.02 -17.01 28.73
C THR A 87 9.36 -16.43 29.18
N ILE A 88 9.62 -15.15 28.89
CA ILE A 88 10.85 -14.48 29.31
C ILE A 88 10.93 -14.40 30.84
N ASN A 89 9.82 -14.08 31.51
CA ASN A 89 9.75 -14.04 32.97
C ASN A 89 10.01 -15.41 33.61
N GLN A 90 9.56 -16.50 32.98
CA GLN A 90 9.83 -17.86 33.42
C GLN A 90 11.32 -18.20 33.28
N ILE A 91 11.96 -17.83 32.17
CA ILE A 91 13.39 -18.08 31.93
C ILE A 91 14.29 -17.22 32.85
N ALA A 92 13.96 -15.94 33.01
CA ALA A 92 14.78 -15.00 33.77
C ALA A 92 14.73 -15.27 35.29
N GLY A 93 13.77 -16.07 35.75
CA GLY A 93 13.44 -16.22 37.16
C GLY A 93 12.79 -14.95 37.70
N ARG A 94 11.80 -15.09 38.58
CA ARG A 94 10.96 -13.99 39.07
C ARG A 94 11.79 -13.00 39.91
N ARG A 95 12.42 -12.01 39.26
CA ARG A 95 13.00 -10.82 39.89
C ARG A 95 12.23 -9.58 39.47
N SER A 96 10.93 -9.57 39.75
CA SER A 96 10.17 -8.32 39.71
C SER A 96 9.96 -7.89 41.16
N SER A 97 10.75 -6.91 41.64
CA SER A 97 10.27 -6.09 42.74
C SER A 97 9.08 -5.29 42.23
N SER A 98 8.14 -4.93 43.10
CA SER A 98 6.91 -4.22 42.72
C SER A 98 7.14 -2.85 42.06
N GLU A 99 8.36 -2.33 42.12
CA GLU A 99 8.74 -1.02 41.61
C GLU A 99 9.33 -1.05 40.19
N LEU A 100 9.72 -2.22 39.68
CA LEU A 100 10.34 -2.35 38.36
C LEU A 100 9.49 -3.20 37.41
N PRO A 101 9.40 -2.82 36.11
CA PRO A 101 8.79 -3.67 35.10
C PRO A 101 9.44 -5.05 35.10
N SER A 102 8.64 -6.09 34.88
CA SER A 102 9.16 -7.45 34.80
C SER A 102 10.21 -7.57 33.68
N PRO A 103 11.21 -8.47 33.78
CA PRO A 103 12.19 -8.70 32.72
C PRO A 103 11.54 -8.94 31.35
N GLY A 104 10.42 -9.67 31.31
CA GLY A 104 9.63 -9.88 30.09
C GLY A 104 9.04 -8.59 29.53
N THR A 105 8.50 -7.71 30.38
CA THR A 105 7.99 -6.41 29.93
C THR A 105 9.11 -5.54 29.34
N TYR A 106 10.25 -5.48 30.04
CA TYR A 106 11.38 -4.65 29.63
C TYR A 106 12.01 -5.13 28.31
N LEU A 107 12.29 -6.44 28.21
CA LEU A 107 12.94 -7.02 27.03
C LEU A 107 12.03 -7.02 25.80
N THR A 108 10.73 -7.26 25.98
CA THR A 108 9.75 -7.14 24.89
C THR A 108 9.65 -5.70 24.38
N ALA A 109 9.54 -4.71 25.29
CA ALA A 109 9.51 -3.29 24.90
C ALA A 109 10.80 -2.88 24.17
N TRP A 110 11.95 -3.32 24.68
CA TRP A 110 13.24 -3.03 24.07
C TRP A 110 13.39 -3.65 22.68
N ALA A 111 12.92 -4.88 22.48
CA ALA A 111 12.94 -5.54 21.18
C ALA A 111 12.05 -4.82 20.15
N ILE A 112 10.85 -4.39 20.56
CA ILE A 112 9.92 -3.63 19.70
C ILE A 112 10.49 -2.27 19.32
N ASN A 113 11.10 -1.55 20.28
CA ASN A 113 11.69 -0.22 20.04
C ASN A 113 12.96 -0.24 19.17
N ARG A 114 13.48 -1.43 18.83
CA ARG A 114 14.62 -1.60 17.91
C ARG A 114 14.22 -1.84 16.46
N VAL A 115 12.91 -1.99 16.18
CA VAL A 115 12.34 -2.17 14.83
C VAL A 115 11.96 -0.81 14.25
#